data_AF-A0A3L7AUA3-F1
#
_entry.id   AF-A0A3L7AUA3-F1
#
_cell.length_a   1.000
_cell.length_b   1.000
_cell.length_c   1.000
_cell.angle_alpha   90.00
_cell.angle_beta   90.00
_cell.angle_gamma   90.00
#
_symmetry.space_group_name_H-M   'P 1'
#
loop_
_entity.id
_entity.type
_entity.pdbx_description
1 polymer ?
#
loop_
_entity_poly.entity_id
_entity_poly.type
_entity_poly.pdbx_seq_one_letter_code
_entity_poly.pdbx_strand_id
1 'polypeptide(L)' 'MAASRRRANPLGLIGMGLMALGVVGLVLGLLQPWRTCGDDIIAAACPATGTELGVMIGAMIVGLAGFVVMFFALRRS' A
#
# COMPACT_ATOMS: atom_id res chain seq x y z
N MET A 1 -25.92 18.91 11.58
CA MET A 1 -25.26 18.23 10.45
C MET A 1 -25.64 16.76 10.50
N ALA A 2 -26.65 16.35 9.73
CA ALA A 2 -27.05 14.95 9.68
C ALA A 2 -25.97 14.16 8.96
N ALA A 3 -25.15 13.42 9.71
CA ALA A 3 -24.19 12.49 9.13
C ALA A 3 -24.97 11.45 8.33
N SER A 4 -24.97 11.60 7.01
CA SER A 4 -25.47 10.58 6.09
C SER A 4 -24.75 9.28 6.43
N ARG A 5 -25.44 8.36 7.10
CA ARG A 5 -24.98 6.97 7.24
C ARG A 5 -25.09 6.32 5.87
N ARG A 6 -24.25 6.75 4.90
CA ARG A 6 -23.96 5.93 3.73
C ARG A 6 -23.42 4.63 4.30
N ARG A 7 -24.20 3.55 4.22
CA ARG A 7 -23.73 2.22 4.59
C ARG A 7 -22.41 2.01 3.83
N ALA A 8 -21.32 1.83 4.57
CA ALA A 8 -20.04 1.54 3.97
C ALA A 8 -20.22 0.26 3.15
N ASN A 9 -20.13 0.38 1.82
CA ASN A 9 -20.22 -0.77 0.93
C ASN A 9 -19.03 -1.68 1.30
N PRO A 10 -19.24 -2.96 1.65
CA PRO A 10 -18.15 -3.85 2.04
C PRO A 10 -17.04 -3.91 0.98
N LEU A 11 -17.40 -3.75 -0.30
CA LEU A 11 -16.44 -3.65 -1.40
C LEU A 11 -15.52 -2.42 -1.28
N GLY A 12 -16.05 -1.29 -0.85
CA GLY A 12 -15.27 -0.07 -0.62
C GLY A 12 -14.31 -0.21 0.57
N LEU A 13 -14.74 -0.88 1.65
CA LEU A 13 -13.84 -1.17 2.79
C LEU A 13 -12.69 -2.10 2.38
N ILE A 14 -12.97 -3.12 1.58
CA ILE A 14 -11.94 -4.02 1.04
C ILE A 14 -10.97 -3.25 0.15
N GLY A 15 -11.47 -2.43 -0.78
CA GLY A 15 -10.64 -1.61 -1.67
C GLY A 15 -9.73 -0.65 -0.89
N MET A 16 -10.28 0.00 0.14
CA MET A 16 -9.51 0.86 1.05
C MET A 16 -8.43 0.10 1.81
N GLY A 17 -8.75 -1.09 2.33
CA GLY A 17 -7.79 -1.94 3.04
C GLY A 17 -6.64 -2.39 2.15
N LEU A 18 -6.94 -2.81 0.92
CA LEU A 18 -5.93 -3.21 -0.06
C LEU A 18 -5.03 -2.03 -0.47
N MET A 19 -5.60 -0.83 -0.65
CA MET A 19 -4.80 0.37 -0.89
C MET A 19 -3.88 0.69 0.27
N ALA A 20 -4.39 0.67 1.50
CA ALA A 20 -3.59 0.93 2.70
C ALA A 20 -2.43 -0.06 2.82
N LEU A 21 -2.68 -1.36 2.58
CA LEU A 21 -1.64 -2.39 2.57
C LEU A 21 -0.58 -2.14 1.49
N GLY A 22 -0.99 -1.78 0.27
CA GLY A 22 -0.05 -1.48 -0.81
C GLY A 22 0.84 -0.26 -0.50
N VAL A 23 0.25 0.81 0.04
CA VAL A 23 0.98 2.03 0.43
C VAL A 23 1.96 1.73 1.56
N VAL A 24 1.52 1.05 2.62
CA VAL A 24 2.40 0.67 3.74
C VAL A 24 3.53 -0.22 3.25
N GLY A 25 3.25 -1.21 2.42
CA GLY A 25 4.27 -2.09 1.83
C GLY A 25 5.32 -1.33 1.00
N LEU A 26 4.89 -0.35 0.20
CA LEU A 26 5.79 0.50 -0.58
C LEU A 26 6.63 1.43 0.30
N VAL A 27 6.03 2.10 1.29
CA VAL A 27 6.75 2.98 2.22
C VAL A 27 7.80 2.20 2.99
N LEU A 28 7.42 1.05 3.53
CA LEU A 28 8.35 0.16 4.24
C LEU A 28 9.45 -0.36 3.30
N GLY A 29 9.11 -0.75 2.07
CA GLY A 29 10.07 -1.23 1.08
C GLY A 29 11.04 -0.15 0.59
N LEU A 30 10.63 1.12 0.57
CA LEU A 30 11.47 2.26 0.18
C LEU A 30 12.35 2.74 1.33
N LEU A 31 11.78 2.84 2.54
CA LEU A 31 12.52 3.29 3.72
C LEU A 31 13.44 2.21 4.28
N GLN A 32 13.12 0.93 4.00
CA GLN A 32 13.82 -0.25 4.49
C GLN A 32 14.33 -0.09 5.93
N PRO A 33 13.48 0.33 6.91
CA PRO A 33 13.94 0.76 8.23
C PRO A 33 14.66 -0.33 9.03
N TRP A 34 14.51 -1.60 8.63
CA TRP A 34 15.21 -2.75 9.20
C TRP A 34 16.60 -2.99 8.60
N ARG A 35 17.00 -2.26 7.55
CA ARG A 35 18.33 -2.37 6.94
C ARG A 35 19.21 -1.20 7.34
N THR A 36 20.40 -1.55 7.81
CA THR A 36 21.51 -0.63 8.08
C THR A 36 22.64 -0.99 7.14
N CYS A 37 23.06 -0.09 6.26
CA CYS A 37 24.21 -0.30 5.40
C CYS A 37 25.49 -0.08 6.21
N GLY A 38 26.53 -0.89 5.98
CA GLY A 38 27.76 -0.84 6.78
C GLY A 38 28.52 0.49 6.67
N ASP A 39 28.32 1.23 5.58
CA ASP A 39 29.10 2.43 5.25
C ASP A 39 28.37 3.75 5.55
N ASP A 40 27.07 3.72 5.89
CA ASP A 40 26.26 4.92 6.06
C ASP A 40 25.43 4.89 7.34
N ILE A 41 25.52 5.94 8.14
CA ILE A 41 24.69 6.19 9.34
C ILE A 41 23.23 6.53 8.95
N ILE A 42 22.92 6.58 7.65
CA ILE A 42 21.61 6.88 7.09
C ILE A 42 20.99 5.59 6.53
N ALA A 43 19.90 5.15 7.14
CA ALA A 43 19.09 4.03 6.66
C ALA A 43 18.36 4.44 5.36
N ALA A 44 19.00 4.29 4.19
CA ALA A 44 18.28 4.48 2.91
C ALA A 44 18.94 3.98 1.61
N ALA A 45 20.22 3.59 1.55
CA ALA A 45 20.91 3.49 0.25
C ALA A 45 21.30 2.08 -0.21
N CYS A 46 20.91 1.02 0.51
CA CYS A 46 21.30 -0.33 0.10
C CYS A 46 20.52 -0.77 -1.15
N PRO A 47 21.17 -1.41 -2.14
CA PRO A 47 20.47 -1.98 -3.28
C PRO A 47 19.48 -3.05 -2.80
N ALA A 48 18.23 -2.90 -3.21
CA ALA A 48 17.19 -3.88 -2.89
C ALA A 48 17.56 -5.25 -3.48
N THR A 49 17.45 -6.28 -2.66
CA THR A 49 17.59 -7.67 -3.11
C THR A 49 16.46 -8.01 -4.08
N GLY A 50 16.66 -9.01 -4.95
CA GLY A 50 15.62 -9.43 -5.90
C GLY A 50 14.30 -9.84 -5.22
N THR A 51 14.38 -10.38 -4.00
CA THR A 51 13.20 -10.71 -3.19
C THR A 51 12.47 -9.46 -2.70
N GLU A 52 13.19 -8.45 -2.22
CA GLU A 52 12.61 -7.16 -1.79
C GLU A 52 11.97 -6.42 -2.95
N LEU A 53 12.60 -6.44 -4.13
CA LEU A 53 12.02 -5.90 -5.35
C LEU A 53 10.69 -6.59 -5.70
N GLY A 54 10.64 -7.92 -5.59
CA GLY A 54 9.42 -8.70 -5.78
C GLY A 54 8.31 -8.31 -4.80
N VAL A 55 8.65 -8.09 -3.53
CA VAL A 55 7.69 -7.65 -2.51
C VAL A 55 7.17 -6.24 -2.80
N MET A 56 8.03 -5.31 -3.22
CA MET A 56 7.62 -3.94 -3.58
C MET A 56 6.70 -3.92 -4.81
N ILE A 57 7.02 -4.70 -5.85
CA ILE A 57 6.15 -4.86 -7.02
C ILE A 57 4.81 -5.48 -6.60
N GLY A 58 4.82 -6.50 -5.74
CA GLY A 58 3.61 -7.11 -5.20
C GLY A 58 2.73 -6.10 -4.44
N ALA A 59 3.34 -5.30 -3.57
CA ALA A 59 2.65 -4.24 -2.83
C ALA A 59 2.04 -3.20 -3.77
N MET A 60 2.75 -2.83 -4.85
CA MET A 60 2.23 -1.93 -5.88
C MET A 60 1.00 -2.51 -6.58
N ILE A 61 1.05 -3.79 -6.99
CA ILE A 61 -0.08 -4.47 -7.64
C ILE A 61 -1.29 -4.55 -6.70
N VAL A 62 -1.07 -4.89 -5.43
CA VAL A 62 -2.15 -4.94 -4.42
C VAL A 62 -2.77 -3.57 -4.19
N GLY A 63 -1.94 -2.52 -4.10
CA GLY A 63 -2.43 -1.14 -3.99
C GLY A 63 -3.27 -0.72 -5.19
N LEU A 64 -2.82 -1.02 -6.42
CA LEU A 64 -3.56 -0.75 -7.65
C LEU A 64 -4.88 -1.52 -7.70
N ALA A 65 -4.88 -2.81 -7.34
CA ALA A 65 -6.09 -3.61 -7.26
C ALA A 65 -7.09 -3.01 -6.25
N GLY A 66 -6.61 -2.58 -5.09
CA GLY A 66 -7.42 -1.87 -4.09
C GLY A 66 -8.04 -0.59 -4.64
N PHE A 67 -7.27 0.20 -5.39
CA PHE A 67 -7.76 1.40 -6.06
C PHE A 67 -8.87 1.09 -7.06
N VAL A 68 -8.66 0.08 -7.90
CA VAL A 68 -9.66 -0.36 -8.89
C VAL A 68 -10.95 -0.83 -8.21
N VAL A 69 -10.85 -1.67 -7.17
CA VAL A 69 -12.00 -2.15 -6.42
C VAL A 69 -12.76 -1.00 -5.76
N MET A 70 -12.04 -0.07 -5.12
CA MET A 70 -12.62 1.13 -4.51
C MET A 70 -13.33 2.00 -5.56
N PHE A 71 -12.70 2.23 -6.71
CA PHE A 71 -13.26 3.02 -7.81
C PHE A 71 -14.57 2.42 -8.32
N PHE A 72 -14.62 1.09 -8.54
CA PHE A 72 -15.85 0.40 -8.94
C PHE A 72 -16.91 0.42 -7.84
N ALA A 73 -16.52 0.29 -6.57
CA ALA A 73 -17.44 0.38 -5.44
C ALA A 73 -18.10 1.76 -5.37
N LEU A 74 -17.33 2.83 -5.57
CA LEU A 74 -17.82 4.21 -5.59
C LEU A 74 -18.71 4.51 -6.80
N ARG A 75 -18.42 3.92 -7.98
CA ARG A 75 -19.26 4.09 -9.16
C ARG A 75 -20.59 3.31 -9.10
N ARG A 76 -20.65 2.22 -8.32
CA ARG A 76 -21.86 1.41 -8.15
C ARG A 76 -22.74 1.85 -6.98
N SER A 77 -22.26 2.72 -6.10
CA SER A 77 -22.96 3.19 -4.88
C SER A 77 -23.59 4.56 -5.10
#